data_AF-A0A3C0DTR3-F1
#
_entry.id   AF-A0A3C0DTR3-F1
#
_cell.length_a   1.000
_cell.length_b   1.000
_cell.length_c   1.000
_cell.angle_alpha   90.00
_cell.angle_beta   90.00
_cell.angle_gamma   90.00
#
_symmetry.space_group_name_H-M   'P 1'
#
loop_
_entity.id
_entity.type
_entity.pdbx_description
1 polymer ?
#
loop_
_entity_poly.entity_id
_entity_poly.type
_entity_poly.pdbx_seq_one_letter_code
_entity_poly.pdbx_strand_id
1 'polypeptide(L)'
;FLVAIAKTLILHLVVSRGRAILLFLMFLHWACGVSADEGIDDKSWWAIQPLKLPGVPANTAAQSGWSTHPIDRFIWKKLHEKRLHPSPPADRLTLIRRATFDLTGLPPTPAEVVAYLNDHSFAATSQLIDRLLSSPRYGERWARHWMDVVHYAETHGHDEDAIRENAWPYRDYLIESFNHDKPYARFVREQIAGDVLSPDQPSAIRGIGFLATGPWDESSQMGISDGTIDKKIAQYLDRDDMIATVMSTFVSTTVHCARCHDHKFDPISMEDYYSLQAVFAGVDKVDRP
;
A
#
# COMPACT_ATOMS: atom_id res chain seq x y z
N PHE A 1 -5.11 29.60 -74.04
CA PHE A 1 -3.68 29.43 -73.67
C PHE A 1 -3.30 30.12 -72.35
N LEU A 2 -3.79 31.34 -72.05
CA LEU A 2 -3.49 32.03 -70.77
C LEU A 2 -4.17 31.47 -69.50
N VAL A 3 -5.28 30.72 -69.63
CA VAL A 3 -5.97 30.09 -68.46
C VAL A 3 -5.29 28.77 -68.04
N ALA A 4 -4.58 28.11 -68.95
CA ALA A 4 -3.88 26.86 -68.64
C ALA A 4 -2.61 27.11 -67.81
N ILE A 5 -1.87 28.19 -68.10
CA ILE A 5 -0.64 28.54 -67.37
C ILE A 5 -0.95 29.01 -65.94
N ALA A 6 -2.08 29.71 -65.72
CA ALA A 6 -2.50 30.14 -64.39
C ALA A 6 -2.90 28.98 -63.48
N LYS A 7 -3.55 27.93 -64.01
CA LYS A 7 -3.90 26.73 -63.21
C LYS A 7 -2.67 25.91 -62.81
N THR A 8 -1.65 25.83 -63.67
CA THR A 8 -0.41 25.08 -63.33
C THR A 8 0.46 25.83 -62.32
N LEU A 9 0.47 27.17 -62.34
CA LEU A 9 1.20 27.97 -61.34
C LEU A 9 0.52 27.92 -59.96
N ILE A 10 -0.82 27.93 -59.91
CA ILE A 10 -1.58 27.81 -58.65
C ILE A 10 -1.45 26.40 -58.07
N LEU A 11 -1.46 25.34 -58.90
CA LEU A 11 -1.21 23.98 -58.40
C LEU A 11 0.20 23.82 -57.83
N HIS A 12 1.24 24.40 -58.46
CA HIS A 12 2.60 24.35 -57.92
C HIS A 12 2.77 25.14 -56.61
N LEU A 13 2.08 26.27 -56.46
CA LEU A 13 2.07 27.07 -55.22
C LEU A 13 1.26 26.41 -54.09
N VAL A 14 0.18 25.70 -54.41
CA VAL A 14 -0.64 24.96 -53.43
C VAL A 14 0.05 23.66 -53.01
N VAL A 15 0.72 22.95 -53.93
CA VAL A 15 1.48 21.73 -53.60
C VAL A 15 2.77 22.06 -52.83
N SER A 16 3.43 23.19 -53.09
CA SER A 16 4.61 23.62 -52.32
C SER A 16 4.24 24.13 -50.92
N ARG A 17 3.11 24.84 -50.78
CA ARG A 17 2.57 25.22 -49.45
C ARG A 17 2.02 24.04 -48.68
N GLY A 18 1.37 23.08 -49.34
CA GLY A 18 0.90 21.85 -48.71
C GLY A 18 2.06 21.00 -48.18
N ARG A 19 3.15 20.86 -48.95
CA ARG A 19 4.39 20.20 -48.49
C ARG A 19 5.11 20.98 -47.40
N ALA A 20 5.14 22.31 -47.46
CA ALA A 20 5.75 23.13 -46.41
C ALA A 20 4.93 23.08 -45.11
N ILE A 21 3.60 23.03 -45.19
CA ILE A 21 2.71 22.85 -44.03
C ILE A 21 2.84 21.42 -43.49
N LEU A 22 2.91 20.38 -44.34
CA LEU A 22 3.14 19.01 -43.88
C LEU A 22 4.51 18.87 -43.22
N LEU A 23 5.56 19.45 -43.80
CA LEU A 23 6.90 19.46 -43.24
C LEU A 23 6.95 20.29 -41.95
N PHE A 24 6.25 21.42 -41.87
CA PHE A 24 6.16 22.24 -40.66
C PHE A 24 5.34 21.56 -39.56
N LEU A 25 4.27 20.83 -39.90
CA LEU A 25 3.50 20.01 -38.96
C LEU A 25 4.29 18.78 -38.50
N MET A 26 5.05 18.12 -39.39
CA MET A 26 5.99 17.06 -39.03
C MET A 26 7.14 17.60 -38.17
N PHE A 27 7.63 18.81 -38.45
CA PHE A 27 8.65 19.49 -37.65
C PHE A 27 8.08 19.95 -36.30
N LEU A 28 6.81 20.34 -36.21
CA LEU A 28 6.12 20.60 -34.94
C LEU A 28 5.87 19.31 -34.17
N HIS A 29 5.57 18.19 -34.83
CA HIS A 29 5.44 16.88 -34.18
C HIS A 29 6.80 16.33 -33.70
N TRP A 30 7.88 16.73 -34.36
CA TRP A 30 9.26 16.37 -33.96
C TRP A 30 9.86 17.34 -32.92
N ALA A 31 9.58 18.65 -33.01
CA ALA A 31 10.10 19.69 -32.12
C ALA A 31 9.24 19.90 -30.87
N CYS A 32 7.94 19.64 -30.97
CA CYS A 32 7.08 19.42 -29.82
C CYS A 32 7.10 17.91 -29.60
N GLY A 33 8.08 17.44 -28.81
CA GLY A 33 8.13 16.06 -28.30
C GLY A 33 6.98 15.76 -27.35
N VAL A 34 5.75 16.04 -27.77
CA VAL A 34 4.55 15.45 -27.22
C VAL A 34 4.49 14.09 -27.89
N SER A 35 5.18 13.12 -27.27
CA SER A 35 4.69 11.76 -27.34
C SER A 35 3.21 11.86 -26.96
N ALA A 36 2.31 11.68 -27.94
CA ALA A 36 1.01 11.14 -27.60
C ALA A 36 1.33 9.93 -26.73
N ASP A 37 0.92 10.00 -25.47
CA ASP A 37 1.12 8.95 -24.49
C ASP A 37 0.62 7.68 -25.18
N GLU A 38 1.55 6.86 -25.68
CA GLU A 38 1.23 5.50 -26.07
C GLU A 38 0.85 4.89 -24.75
N GLY A 39 -0.46 4.93 -24.46
CA GLY A 39 -1.04 4.45 -23.22
C GLY A 39 -0.39 3.11 -22.93
N ILE A 40 0.04 2.94 -21.68
CA ILE A 40 0.81 1.80 -21.20
C ILE A 40 -0.06 0.55 -21.34
N ASP A 41 -0.19 0.02 -22.55
CA ASP A 41 -0.59 -1.35 -22.84
C ASP A 41 0.64 -2.22 -22.71
N ASP A 42 1.29 -2.14 -21.54
CA ASP A 42 2.37 -3.04 -21.21
C ASP A 42 1.97 -3.94 -20.06
N LYS A 43 1.01 -4.82 -20.36
CA LYS A 43 0.76 -6.04 -19.58
C LYS A 43 2.01 -6.91 -19.42
N SER A 44 3.18 -6.54 -19.95
CA SER A 44 4.46 -7.19 -19.68
C SER A 44 5.21 -6.63 -18.47
N TRP A 45 4.68 -5.58 -17.80
CA TRP A 45 5.32 -5.02 -16.60
C TRP A 45 5.58 -6.10 -15.54
N TRP A 46 6.81 -6.13 -15.02
CA TRP A 46 7.30 -7.26 -14.22
C TRP A 46 6.51 -7.47 -12.92
N ALA A 47 6.01 -6.38 -12.31
CA ALA A 47 5.35 -6.41 -11.01
C ALA A 47 3.91 -6.95 -11.07
N ILE A 48 3.27 -6.90 -12.24
CA ILE A 48 1.90 -7.40 -12.48
C ILE A 48 1.89 -8.79 -13.15
N GLN A 49 3.05 -9.36 -13.41
CA GLN A 49 3.13 -10.73 -13.90
C GLN A 49 2.75 -11.73 -12.80
N PRO A 50 2.12 -12.86 -13.15
CA PRO A 50 1.94 -13.96 -12.23
C PRO A 50 3.27 -14.38 -11.60
N LEU A 51 3.29 -14.47 -10.27
CA LEU A 51 4.46 -14.93 -9.53
C LEU A 51 4.80 -16.38 -9.93
N LYS A 52 6.00 -16.58 -10.43
CA LYS A 52 6.55 -17.91 -10.70
C LYS A 52 7.33 -18.37 -9.48
N LEU A 53 6.92 -19.49 -8.87
CA LEU A 53 7.65 -20.12 -7.77
C LEU A 53 9.05 -20.54 -8.24
N PRO A 54 10.13 -19.91 -7.77
CA PRO A 54 11.47 -20.29 -8.17
C PRO A 54 11.87 -21.60 -7.48
N GLY A 55 12.69 -22.40 -8.16
CA GLY A 55 13.36 -23.52 -7.51
C GLY A 55 14.27 -23.03 -6.38
N VAL A 56 14.15 -23.64 -5.19
CA VAL A 56 15.00 -23.31 -4.04
C VAL A 56 16.45 -23.66 -4.38
N PRO A 57 17.42 -22.72 -4.20
CA PRO A 57 18.82 -23.00 -4.45
C PRO A 57 19.35 -24.18 -3.63
N ALA A 58 20.41 -24.83 -4.14
CA ALA A 58 21.10 -25.90 -3.44
C ALA A 58 21.57 -25.43 -2.06
N ASN A 59 21.58 -26.35 -1.09
CA ASN A 59 21.84 -26.04 0.32
C ASN A 59 23.34 -25.84 0.64
N THR A 60 24.05 -25.06 -0.16
CA THR A 60 25.45 -24.68 0.11
C THR A 60 25.57 -23.78 1.35
N ALA A 61 24.47 -23.12 1.75
CA ALA A 61 24.40 -22.32 2.97
C ALA A 61 24.47 -23.17 4.25
N ALA A 62 23.89 -24.37 4.26
CA ALA A 62 24.04 -25.28 5.41
C ALA A 62 25.47 -25.85 5.49
N GLN A 63 26.13 -26.04 4.35
CA GLN A 63 27.53 -26.51 4.31
C GLN A 63 28.49 -25.48 4.91
N SER A 64 28.16 -24.18 4.84
CA SER A 64 28.92 -23.12 5.52
C SER A 64 28.55 -22.97 7.00
N GLY A 65 27.55 -23.71 7.49
CA GLY A 65 27.06 -23.62 8.88
C GLY A 65 26.28 -22.34 9.19
N TRP A 66 25.95 -21.50 8.20
CA TRP A 66 25.31 -20.21 8.43
C TRP A 66 23.80 -20.32 8.70
N SER A 67 23.07 -21.04 7.84
CA SER A 67 21.63 -21.27 8.01
C SER A 67 21.17 -22.49 7.22
N THR A 68 20.16 -23.18 7.75
CA THR A 68 19.46 -24.28 7.08
C THR A 68 18.14 -23.84 6.44
N HIS A 69 17.68 -22.62 6.72
CA HIS A 69 16.37 -22.13 6.31
C HIS A 69 16.31 -21.94 4.78
N PRO A 70 15.21 -22.36 4.09
CA PRO A 70 15.12 -22.28 2.64
C PRO A 70 15.27 -20.87 2.07
N ILE A 71 14.75 -19.85 2.77
CA ILE A 71 14.87 -18.43 2.35
C ILE A 71 16.35 -18.00 2.34
N ASP A 72 17.12 -18.41 3.34
CA ASP A 72 18.51 -17.99 3.49
C ASP A 72 19.41 -18.56 2.40
N ARG A 73 18.98 -19.63 1.71
CA ARG A 73 19.69 -20.14 0.52
C ARG A 73 19.66 -19.16 -0.64
N PHE A 74 18.58 -18.41 -0.80
CA PHE A 74 18.49 -17.34 -1.80
C PHE A 74 19.43 -16.19 -1.45
N ILE A 75 19.48 -15.81 -0.17
CA ILE A 75 20.38 -14.77 0.34
C ILE A 75 21.83 -15.21 0.17
N TRP A 76 22.18 -16.43 0.59
CA TRP A 76 23.52 -17.01 0.46
C TRP A 76 24.01 -17.01 -0.98
N LYS A 77 23.16 -17.47 -1.92
CA LYS A 77 23.49 -17.46 -3.35
C LYS A 77 23.90 -16.05 -3.80
N LYS A 78 23.15 -15.02 -3.41
CA LYS A 78 23.43 -13.63 -3.77
C LYS A 78 24.69 -13.09 -3.08
N LEU A 79 24.90 -13.39 -1.81
CA LEU A 79 26.13 -13.02 -1.10
C LEU A 79 27.36 -13.62 -1.78
N HIS A 80 27.33 -14.90 -2.12
CA HIS A 80 28.44 -15.58 -2.78
C HIS A 80 28.71 -15.03 -4.20
N GLU A 81 27.66 -14.79 -5.00
CA GLU A 81 27.77 -14.11 -6.31
C GLU A 81 28.47 -12.74 -6.19
N LYS A 82 28.20 -12.02 -5.09
CA LYS A 82 28.77 -10.70 -4.79
C LYS A 82 30.06 -10.75 -3.99
N ARG A 83 30.59 -11.95 -3.67
CA ARG A 83 31.78 -12.16 -2.82
C ARG A 83 31.65 -11.49 -1.45
N LEU A 84 30.45 -11.52 -0.89
CA LEU A 84 30.13 -11.03 0.45
C LEU A 84 29.95 -12.22 1.39
N HIS A 85 30.19 -11.96 2.68
CA HIS A 85 29.96 -12.92 3.76
C HIS A 85 28.86 -12.40 4.69
N PRO A 86 28.06 -13.28 5.29
CA PRO A 86 27.11 -12.86 6.31
C PRO A 86 27.80 -12.21 7.51
N SER A 87 27.12 -11.27 8.13
CA SER A 87 27.54 -10.72 9.43
C SER A 87 27.56 -11.80 10.51
N PRO A 88 28.47 -11.71 11.49
CA PRO A 88 28.47 -12.63 12.62
C PRO A 88 27.14 -12.54 13.40
N PRO A 89 26.68 -13.65 14.02
CA PRO A 89 25.52 -13.62 14.91
C PRO A 89 25.68 -12.61 16.04
N ALA A 90 24.59 -11.98 16.45
CA ALA A 90 24.57 -11.14 17.63
C ALA A 90 24.88 -11.96 18.89
N ASP A 91 25.57 -11.36 19.86
CA ASP A 91 25.72 -11.98 21.18
C ASP A 91 24.35 -12.10 21.88
N ARG A 92 24.26 -13.00 22.86
CA ARG A 92 22.98 -13.33 23.51
C ARG A 92 22.34 -12.13 24.20
N LEU A 93 23.13 -11.24 24.80
CA LEU A 93 22.60 -10.06 25.48
C LEU A 93 22.02 -9.06 24.47
N THR A 94 22.72 -8.83 23.36
CA THR A 94 22.22 -8.02 22.25
C THR A 94 20.94 -8.61 21.65
N LEU A 95 20.90 -9.93 21.47
CA LEU A 95 19.76 -10.63 20.88
C LEU A 95 18.49 -10.46 21.73
N ILE A 96 18.53 -10.76 23.04
CA ILE A 96 17.33 -10.62 23.89
C ILE A 96 16.87 -9.16 23.99
N ARG A 97 17.80 -8.21 24.02
CA ARG A 97 17.46 -6.79 24.02
C ARG A 97 16.70 -6.40 22.75
N ARG A 98 17.26 -6.72 21.58
CA ARG A 98 16.65 -6.38 20.28
C ARG A 98 15.31 -7.08 20.09
N ALA A 99 15.26 -8.40 20.31
CA ALA A 99 14.05 -9.19 20.14
C ALA A 99 12.89 -8.66 21.00
N THR A 100 13.16 -8.32 22.28
CA THR A 100 12.11 -7.76 23.14
C THR A 100 11.62 -6.40 22.65
N PHE A 101 12.53 -5.48 22.30
CA PHE A 101 12.12 -4.16 21.77
C PHE A 101 11.38 -4.27 20.43
N ASP A 102 11.82 -5.14 19.55
CA ASP A 102 11.24 -5.31 18.23
C ASP A 102 9.83 -5.91 18.34
N LEU A 103 9.68 -6.96 19.13
CA LEU A 103 8.42 -7.71 19.23
C LEU A 103 7.40 -7.06 20.19
N THR A 104 7.83 -6.47 21.31
CA THR A 104 6.90 -5.94 22.33
C THR A 104 7.04 -4.44 22.57
N GLY A 105 8.04 -3.78 21.98
CA GLY A 105 8.29 -2.35 22.19
C GLY A 105 8.91 -1.99 23.54
N LEU A 106 9.20 -2.98 24.39
CA LEU A 106 9.67 -2.78 25.76
C LEU A 106 11.06 -3.41 25.96
N PRO A 107 11.86 -2.93 26.92
CA PRO A 107 13.08 -3.61 27.32
C PRO A 107 12.78 -4.93 28.05
N PRO A 108 13.67 -5.93 27.99
CA PRO A 108 13.56 -7.10 28.85
C PRO A 108 13.85 -6.72 30.30
N THR A 109 13.22 -7.41 31.25
CA THR A 109 13.53 -7.26 32.67
C THR A 109 14.90 -7.88 33.00
N PRO A 110 15.59 -7.43 34.06
CA PRO A 110 16.85 -8.04 34.48
C PRO A 110 16.74 -9.56 34.74
N ALA A 111 15.61 -10.02 35.28
CA ALA A 111 15.36 -11.44 35.55
C ALA A 111 15.26 -12.25 34.25
N GLU A 112 14.56 -11.74 33.23
CA GLU A 112 14.46 -12.40 31.92
C GLU A 112 15.82 -12.47 31.21
N VAL A 113 16.64 -11.42 31.34
CA VAL A 113 18.01 -11.42 30.81
C VAL A 113 18.84 -12.51 31.47
N VAL A 114 18.85 -12.57 32.80
CA VAL A 114 19.60 -13.59 33.55
C VAL A 114 19.11 -14.99 33.19
N ALA A 115 17.80 -15.22 33.13
CA ALA A 115 17.22 -16.50 32.76
C ALA A 115 17.66 -16.93 31.34
N TYR A 116 17.57 -16.03 30.36
CA TYR A 116 17.99 -16.33 29.00
C TYR A 116 19.50 -16.52 28.85
N LEU A 117 20.33 -15.77 29.56
CA LEU A 117 21.78 -15.93 29.48
C LEU A 117 22.25 -17.25 30.10
N ASN A 118 21.56 -17.73 31.14
CA ASN A 118 21.87 -18.99 31.82
C ASN A 118 21.25 -20.22 31.14
N ASP A 119 20.27 -20.06 30.26
CA ASP A 119 19.71 -21.16 29.47
C ASP A 119 20.58 -21.48 28.25
N HIS A 120 21.42 -22.51 28.38
CA HIS A 120 22.27 -23.02 27.32
C HIS A 120 21.63 -24.11 26.46
N SER A 121 20.33 -24.36 26.63
CA SER A 121 19.62 -25.33 25.80
C SER A 121 19.55 -24.87 24.35
N PHE A 122 19.44 -25.83 23.43
CA PHE A 122 19.28 -25.54 22.00
C PHE A 122 17.94 -24.81 21.71
N ALA A 123 16.98 -24.89 22.63
CA ALA A 123 15.66 -24.28 22.50
C ALA A 123 15.54 -22.88 23.14
N ALA A 124 16.58 -22.39 23.83
CA ALA A 124 16.51 -21.14 24.59
C ALA A 124 16.01 -19.96 23.75
N THR A 125 16.52 -19.81 22.53
CA THR A 125 16.14 -18.70 21.64
C THR A 125 14.72 -18.87 21.10
N SER A 126 14.31 -20.08 20.70
CA SER A 126 12.93 -20.28 20.22
C SER A 126 11.93 -20.05 21.35
N GLN A 127 12.18 -20.56 22.55
CA GLN A 127 11.32 -20.33 23.71
C GLN A 127 11.23 -18.85 24.10
N LEU A 128 12.33 -18.09 24.00
CA LEU A 128 12.31 -16.65 24.16
C LEU A 128 11.36 -15.99 23.15
N ILE A 129 11.49 -16.32 21.86
CA ILE A 129 10.68 -15.74 20.80
C ILE A 129 9.20 -16.13 20.95
N ASP A 130 8.90 -17.40 21.23
CA ASP A 130 7.53 -17.89 21.44
C ASP A 130 6.85 -17.15 22.61
N ARG A 131 7.60 -16.92 23.70
CA ARG A 131 7.11 -16.15 24.85
C ARG A 131 6.84 -14.69 24.50
N LEU A 132 7.69 -14.07 23.69
CA LEU A 132 7.50 -12.68 23.24
C LEU A 132 6.30 -12.55 22.29
N LEU A 133 6.15 -13.46 21.33
CA LEU A 133 5.01 -13.50 20.41
C LEU A 133 3.68 -13.79 21.14
N SER A 134 3.71 -14.60 22.19
CA SER A 134 2.54 -14.89 23.03
C SER A 134 2.17 -13.76 24.01
N SER A 135 2.98 -12.70 24.11
CA SER A 135 2.70 -11.58 25.00
C SER A 135 1.60 -10.68 24.41
N PRO A 136 0.61 -10.21 25.20
CA PRO A 136 -0.36 -9.21 24.72
C PRO A 136 0.30 -7.94 24.16
N ARG A 137 1.52 -7.63 24.63
CA ARG A 137 2.33 -6.49 24.18
C ARG A 137 2.80 -6.62 22.73
N TYR A 138 2.82 -7.84 22.18
CA TYR A 138 3.10 -8.07 20.77
C TYR A 138 2.03 -7.38 19.91
N GLY A 139 0.76 -7.65 20.17
CA GLY A 139 -0.35 -7.03 19.45
C GLY A 139 -0.39 -5.51 19.64
N GLU A 140 -0.12 -5.00 20.84
CA GLU A 140 -0.01 -3.55 21.07
C GLU A 140 1.09 -2.89 20.23
N ARG A 141 2.28 -3.52 20.18
CA ARG A 141 3.43 -3.03 19.41
C ARG A 141 3.16 -3.04 17.91
N TRP A 142 2.59 -4.13 17.39
CA TRP A 142 2.37 -4.31 15.95
C TRP A 142 1.14 -3.58 15.46
N ALA A 143 0.07 -3.49 16.26
CA ALA A 143 -1.08 -2.64 15.96
C ALA A 143 -0.67 -1.17 15.81
N ARG A 144 0.29 -0.67 16.59
CA ARG A 144 0.81 0.70 16.42
C ARG A 144 1.42 0.95 15.04
N HIS A 145 2.19 0.00 14.51
CA HIS A 145 2.72 0.12 13.14
C HIS A 145 1.59 0.07 12.10
N TRP A 146 0.56 -0.74 12.32
CA TRP A 146 -0.60 -0.77 11.43
C TRP A 146 -1.40 0.53 11.48
N MET A 147 -1.57 1.12 12.67
CA MET A 147 -2.22 2.42 12.87
C MET A 147 -1.53 3.53 12.06
N ASP A 148 -0.19 3.50 11.96
CA ASP A 148 0.56 4.43 11.11
C ASP A 148 0.22 4.27 9.61
N VAL A 149 0.00 3.02 9.14
CA VAL A 149 -0.33 2.71 7.74
C VAL A 149 -1.73 3.21 7.36
N VAL A 150 -2.68 3.16 8.29
CA VAL A 150 -4.10 3.42 8.03
C VAL A 150 -4.55 4.81 8.49
N HIS A 151 -3.59 5.69 8.80
CA HIS A 151 -3.84 7.05 9.29
C HIS A 151 -4.74 7.11 10.53
N TYR A 152 -4.61 6.15 11.44
CA TYR A 152 -5.41 6.14 12.66
C TYR A 152 -5.14 7.41 13.49
N ALA A 153 -6.22 8.12 13.81
CA ALA A 153 -6.22 9.26 14.71
C ALA A 153 -7.45 9.24 15.59
N GLU A 154 -7.33 9.78 16.80
CA GLU A 154 -8.44 9.96 17.76
C GLU A 154 -9.21 11.26 17.53
N THR A 155 -8.90 11.99 16.45
CA THR A 155 -9.59 13.20 15.99
C THR A 155 -9.82 13.15 14.47
N HIS A 156 -10.64 14.06 13.94
CA HIS A 156 -10.98 14.11 12.52
C HIS A 156 -9.83 14.52 11.59
N GLY A 157 -8.78 15.17 12.09
CA GLY A 157 -7.60 15.54 11.29
C GLY A 157 -7.91 16.54 10.17
N HIS A 158 -8.96 17.34 10.32
CA HIS A 158 -9.41 18.37 9.37
C HIS A 158 -9.73 19.69 10.11
N ASP A 159 -10.31 20.67 9.43
CA ASP A 159 -10.62 22.02 9.92
C ASP A 159 -11.26 22.10 11.33
N GLU A 160 -12.28 21.29 11.63
CA GLU A 160 -12.91 21.25 12.96
C GLU A 160 -12.15 20.36 13.96
N ASP A 161 -11.34 19.43 13.46
CA ASP A 161 -10.54 18.44 14.20
C ASP A 161 -11.26 17.83 15.43
N ALA A 162 -12.55 17.53 15.32
CA ALA A 162 -13.32 17.04 16.45
C ALA A 162 -12.84 15.66 16.92
N ILE A 163 -13.07 15.37 18.20
CA ILE A 163 -12.66 14.12 18.85
C ILE A 163 -13.54 12.97 18.37
N ARG A 164 -12.90 11.85 18.02
CA ARG A 164 -13.57 10.58 17.73
C ARG A 164 -13.73 9.77 19.00
N GLU A 165 -14.88 9.92 19.67
CA GLU A 165 -15.17 9.20 20.92
C GLU A 165 -15.10 7.67 20.76
N ASN A 166 -15.36 7.17 19.54
CA ASN A 166 -15.41 5.75 19.20
C ASN A 166 -14.26 5.27 18.28
N ALA A 167 -13.07 5.90 18.32
CA ALA A 167 -11.92 5.41 17.56
C ALA A 167 -11.30 4.12 18.15
N TRP A 168 -11.33 4.00 19.48
CA TRP A 168 -10.69 2.91 20.23
C TRP A 168 -11.13 1.47 19.88
N PRO A 169 -12.37 1.16 19.47
CA PRO A 169 -12.77 -0.20 19.12
C PRO A 169 -11.99 -0.76 17.94
N TYR A 170 -11.64 0.08 16.97
CA TYR A 170 -10.81 -0.33 15.83
C TYR A 170 -9.35 -0.58 16.25
N ARG A 171 -8.78 0.27 17.12
CA ARG A 171 -7.46 0.01 17.73
C ARG A 171 -7.44 -1.35 18.43
N ASP A 172 -8.45 -1.62 19.25
CA ASP A 172 -8.53 -2.89 19.99
C ASP A 172 -8.73 -4.08 19.04
N TYR A 173 -9.49 -3.91 17.95
CA TYR A 173 -9.60 -4.89 16.87
C TYR A 173 -8.23 -5.23 16.26
N LEU A 174 -7.37 -4.23 16.02
CA LEU A 174 -6.01 -4.46 15.50
C LEU A 174 -5.18 -5.27 16.49
N ILE A 175 -5.16 -4.84 17.77
CA ILE A 175 -4.39 -5.50 18.84
C ILE A 175 -4.81 -6.97 18.97
N GLU A 176 -6.11 -7.24 19.01
CA GLU A 176 -6.67 -8.59 19.06
C GLU A 176 -6.34 -9.40 17.81
N SER A 177 -6.36 -8.78 16.62
CA SER A 177 -6.05 -9.45 15.36
C SER A 177 -4.60 -9.95 15.32
N PHE A 178 -3.65 -9.13 15.79
CA PHE A 178 -2.24 -9.52 15.88
C PHE A 178 -2.00 -10.57 16.97
N ASN A 179 -2.57 -10.40 18.16
CA ASN A 179 -2.36 -11.34 19.27
C ASN A 179 -2.96 -12.73 19.01
N HIS A 180 -4.02 -12.83 18.22
CA HIS A 180 -4.64 -14.12 17.86
C HIS A 180 -4.17 -14.69 16.52
N ASP A 181 -3.11 -14.13 15.92
CA ASP A 181 -2.59 -14.55 14.61
C ASP A 181 -3.70 -14.67 13.55
N LYS A 182 -4.52 -13.61 13.43
CA LYS A 182 -5.66 -13.62 12.51
C LYS A 182 -5.15 -13.85 11.08
N PRO A 183 -5.71 -14.82 10.34
CA PRO A 183 -5.30 -15.07 8.97
C PRO A 183 -5.40 -13.78 8.14
N TYR A 184 -4.32 -13.43 7.43
CA TYR A 184 -4.23 -12.17 6.70
C TYR A 184 -5.41 -11.95 5.74
N ALA A 185 -5.83 -12.99 5.02
CA ALA A 185 -6.98 -12.90 4.10
C ALA A 185 -8.32 -12.62 4.82
N ARG A 186 -8.46 -12.97 6.10
CA ARG A 186 -9.61 -12.61 6.92
C ARG A 186 -9.48 -11.17 7.42
N PHE A 187 -8.28 -10.79 7.88
CA PHE A 187 -7.96 -9.43 8.34
C PHE A 187 -8.21 -8.36 7.26
N VAL A 188 -7.85 -8.62 6.00
CA VAL A 188 -8.14 -7.72 4.87
C VAL A 188 -9.64 -7.60 4.63
N ARG A 189 -10.35 -8.73 4.56
CA ARG A 189 -11.80 -8.76 4.27
C ARG A 189 -12.63 -8.04 5.32
N GLU A 190 -12.32 -8.24 6.60
CA GLU A 190 -13.01 -7.59 7.71
C GLU A 190 -12.81 -6.07 7.69
N GLN A 191 -11.64 -5.57 7.27
CA GLN A 191 -11.36 -4.14 7.19
C GLN A 191 -12.06 -3.43 6.03
N ILE A 192 -12.31 -4.12 4.91
CA ILE A 192 -12.94 -3.53 3.73
C ILE A 192 -14.47 -3.72 3.74
N ALA A 193 -14.95 -4.86 4.23
CA ALA A 193 -16.36 -5.26 4.09
C ALA A 193 -16.85 -6.14 5.25
N GLY A 194 -16.32 -5.94 6.46
CA GLY A 194 -16.65 -6.77 7.63
C GLY A 194 -18.13 -6.82 7.97
N ASP A 195 -18.85 -5.71 7.79
CA ASP A 195 -20.29 -5.61 8.06
C ASP A 195 -21.15 -6.33 7.02
N VAL A 196 -20.72 -6.39 5.75
CA VAL A 196 -21.43 -7.14 4.70
C VAL A 196 -21.09 -8.63 4.76
N LEU A 197 -19.82 -8.97 4.97
CA LEU A 197 -19.35 -10.36 4.96
C LEU A 197 -19.67 -11.12 6.25
N SER A 198 -19.88 -10.42 7.36
CA SER A 198 -20.14 -11.02 8.67
C SER A 198 -20.95 -10.07 9.58
N PRO A 199 -22.19 -9.72 9.18
CA PRO A 199 -23.02 -8.73 9.89
C PRO A 199 -23.30 -9.11 11.36
N ASP A 200 -23.34 -10.40 11.67
CA ASP A 200 -23.63 -10.90 13.02
C ASP A 200 -22.37 -11.03 13.90
N GLN A 201 -21.19 -10.66 13.41
CA GLN A 201 -19.92 -10.71 14.16
C GLN A 201 -19.46 -9.30 14.55
N PRO A 202 -19.63 -8.87 15.81
CA PRO A 202 -19.20 -7.54 16.26
C PRO A 202 -17.72 -7.25 16.01
N SER A 203 -16.86 -8.27 16.07
CA SER A 203 -15.43 -8.11 15.75
C SER A 203 -15.19 -7.78 14.27
N ALA A 204 -15.98 -8.31 13.35
CA ALA A 204 -15.87 -7.97 11.93
C ALA A 204 -16.34 -6.54 11.66
N ILE A 205 -17.40 -6.08 12.35
CA ILE A 205 -17.88 -4.69 12.27
C ILE A 205 -16.79 -3.72 12.73
N ARG A 206 -16.12 -3.99 13.86
CA ARG A 206 -15.00 -3.13 14.31
C ARG A 206 -13.90 -2.98 13.25
N GLY A 207 -13.69 -4.01 12.43
CA GLY A 207 -12.71 -3.99 11.34
C GLY A 207 -12.94 -2.85 10.33
N ILE A 208 -14.20 -2.52 10.03
CA ILE A 208 -14.53 -1.46 9.04
C ILE A 208 -14.13 -0.06 9.52
N GLY A 209 -13.69 0.09 10.78
CA GLY A 209 -13.04 1.29 11.26
C GLY A 209 -11.85 1.72 10.39
N PHE A 210 -11.22 0.78 9.66
CA PHE A 210 -10.23 1.05 8.62
C PHE A 210 -10.70 2.08 7.58
N LEU A 211 -11.97 2.06 7.17
CA LEU A 211 -12.52 3.04 6.22
C LEU A 211 -12.80 4.40 6.88
N ALA A 212 -12.79 4.48 8.21
CA ALA A 212 -13.14 5.68 8.97
C ALA A 212 -11.92 6.38 9.61
N THR A 213 -10.72 5.80 9.55
CA THR A 213 -9.52 6.35 10.23
C THR A 213 -8.93 7.58 9.55
N GLY A 214 -9.03 7.71 8.23
CA GLY A 214 -8.52 8.86 7.48
C GLY A 214 -9.24 10.18 7.80
N PRO A 215 -8.73 11.33 7.34
CA PRO A 215 -9.32 12.64 7.62
C PRO A 215 -10.83 12.70 7.34
N TRP A 216 -11.56 13.46 8.14
CA TRP A 216 -12.99 13.66 7.93
C TRP A 216 -13.35 15.14 8.01
N ASP A 217 -13.82 15.68 6.89
CA ASP A 217 -14.29 17.07 6.77
C ASP A 217 -15.70 17.19 7.35
N GLU A 218 -15.80 17.30 8.67
CA GLU A 218 -17.08 17.37 9.39
C GLU A 218 -17.93 18.55 8.91
N SER A 219 -17.33 19.72 8.72
CA SER A 219 -18.06 20.94 8.35
C SER A 219 -18.75 20.78 6.99
N SER A 220 -18.07 20.21 6.00
CA SER A 220 -18.66 19.96 4.68
C SER A 220 -19.57 18.73 4.65
N GLN A 221 -19.31 17.73 5.49
CA GLN A 221 -20.11 16.50 5.55
C GLN A 221 -21.41 16.68 6.34
N MET A 222 -21.42 17.50 7.38
CA MET A 222 -22.59 17.67 8.27
C MET A 222 -23.26 19.04 8.08
N GLY A 223 -22.48 20.08 7.77
CA GLY A 223 -22.97 21.46 7.70
C GLY A 223 -23.52 21.89 6.35
N ILE A 224 -23.22 21.17 5.27
CA ILE A 224 -23.67 21.51 3.91
C ILE A 224 -24.82 20.60 3.49
N SER A 225 -25.92 21.23 3.03
CA SER A 225 -27.10 20.52 2.54
C SER A 225 -26.79 19.57 1.37
N ASP A 226 -27.47 18.43 1.38
CA ASP A 226 -27.44 17.44 0.31
C ASP A 226 -27.82 18.04 -1.05
N GLY A 227 -27.21 17.52 -2.11
CA GLY A 227 -27.47 17.90 -3.49
C GLY A 227 -26.72 19.14 -3.99
N THR A 228 -26.11 19.93 -3.09
CA THR A 228 -25.22 21.05 -3.45
C THR A 228 -23.93 20.56 -4.11
N ILE A 229 -23.26 21.44 -4.86
CA ILE A 229 -21.96 21.11 -5.48
C ILE A 229 -20.90 20.87 -4.40
N ASP A 230 -20.90 21.67 -3.34
CA ASP A 230 -19.90 21.58 -2.26
C ASP A 230 -20.04 20.26 -1.49
N LYS A 231 -21.26 19.82 -1.19
CA LYS A 231 -21.50 18.49 -0.58
C LYS A 231 -21.00 17.34 -1.46
N LYS A 232 -21.21 17.44 -2.79
CA LYS A 232 -20.71 16.44 -3.74
C LYS A 232 -19.18 16.40 -3.79
N ILE A 233 -18.53 17.57 -3.70
CA ILE A 233 -17.06 17.65 -3.61
C ILE A 233 -16.57 16.98 -2.33
N ALA A 234 -17.20 17.26 -1.19
CA ALA A 234 -16.83 16.65 0.10
C ALA A 234 -16.98 15.13 0.07
N GLN A 235 -18.10 14.60 -0.44
CA GLN A 235 -18.30 13.16 -0.62
C GLN A 235 -17.24 12.56 -1.54
N TYR A 236 -16.95 13.20 -2.67
CA TYR A 236 -15.92 12.73 -3.59
C TYR A 236 -14.52 12.67 -2.95
N LEU A 237 -14.12 13.69 -2.18
CA LEU A 237 -12.83 13.71 -1.49
C LEU A 237 -12.74 12.64 -0.41
N ASP A 238 -13.83 12.39 0.32
CA ASP A 238 -13.89 11.33 1.33
C ASP A 238 -13.76 9.92 0.69
N ARG A 239 -14.35 9.71 -0.49
CA ARG A 239 -14.15 8.48 -1.28
C ARG A 239 -12.74 8.35 -1.85
N ASP A 240 -12.16 9.46 -2.30
CA ASP A 240 -10.77 9.50 -2.79
C ASP A 240 -9.80 9.00 -1.70
N ASP A 241 -9.96 9.47 -0.46
CA ASP A 241 -9.15 9.02 0.67
C ASP A 241 -9.31 7.51 0.94
N MET A 242 -10.53 6.98 0.89
CA MET A 242 -10.76 5.53 1.04
C MET A 242 -10.07 4.71 -0.05
N ILE A 243 -10.19 5.12 -1.31
CA ILE A 243 -9.54 4.43 -2.44
C ILE A 243 -8.03 4.47 -2.27
N ALA A 244 -7.48 5.65 -1.97
CA ALA A 244 -6.05 5.82 -1.77
C ALA A 244 -5.54 4.93 -0.63
N THR A 245 -6.25 4.89 0.50
CA THR A 245 -5.89 4.09 1.67
C THR A 245 -6.00 2.59 1.40
N VAL A 246 -7.09 2.12 0.79
CA VAL A 246 -7.28 0.69 0.43
C VAL A 246 -6.20 0.22 -0.54
N MET A 247 -5.98 0.97 -1.62
CA MET A 247 -5.10 0.55 -2.71
C MET A 247 -3.62 0.63 -2.30
N SER A 248 -3.22 1.63 -1.53
CA SER A 248 -1.86 1.71 -0.99
C SER A 248 -1.60 0.62 0.05
N THR A 249 -2.57 0.35 0.94
CA THR A 249 -2.41 -0.60 2.05
C THR A 249 -2.41 -2.06 1.59
N PHE A 250 -3.38 -2.46 0.76
CA PHE A 250 -3.61 -3.87 0.44
C PHE A 250 -3.14 -4.27 -0.97
N VAL A 251 -3.10 -3.32 -1.90
CA VAL A 251 -2.69 -3.57 -3.30
C VAL A 251 -1.28 -3.00 -3.57
N SER A 252 -0.68 -2.31 -2.59
CA SER A 252 0.64 -1.68 -2.70
C SER A 252 0.77 -0.80 -3.95
N THR A 253 -0.31 -0.12 -4.32
CA THR A 253 -0.41 0.66 -5.56
C THR A 253 -0.87 2.09 -5.28
N THR A 254 -0.15 3.07 -5.81
CA THR A 254 -0.44 4.50 -5.66
C THR A 254 -1.42 4.99 -6.72
N VAL A 255 -2.66 4.47 -6.70
CA VAL A 255 -3.66 4.76 -7.75
C VAL A 255 -4.04 6.25 -7.88
N HIS A 256 -3.76 7.08 -6.86
CA HIS A 256 -4.16 8.48 -6.83
C HIS A 256 -3.59 9.33 -7.98
N CYS A 257 -2.46 8.96 -8.60
CA CYS A 257 -1.98 9.68 -9.78
C CYS A 257 -2.98 9.59 -10.95
N ALA A 258 -3.74 8.49 -11.01
CA ALA A 258 -4.79 8.26 -12.01
C ALA A 258 -5.96 9.26 -11.91
N ARG A 259 -6.03 10.05 -10.83
CA ARG A 259 -7.11 11.02 -10.57
C ARG A 259 -7.19 12.12 -11.63
N CYS A 260 -6.05 12.56 -12.18
CA CYS A 260 -5.98 13.71 -13.08
C CYS A 260 -5.49 13.35 -14.50
N HIS A 261 -4.79 12.24 -14.66
CA HIS A 261 -4.31 11.67 -15.92
C HIS A 261 -4.13 10.17 -15.73
N ASP A 262 -3.99 9.36 -16.78
CA ASP A 262 -3.67 7.93 -16.61
C ASP A 262 -2.39 7.74 -15.77
N HIS A 263 -2.35 6.72 -14.92
CA HIS A 263 -1.24 6.55 -13.99
C HIS A 263 0.09 6.43 -14.75
N LYS A 264 1.11 7.17 -14.29
CA LYS A 264 2.37 7.38 -15.03
C LYS A 264 3.17 6.11 -15.34
N PHE A 265 3.05 5.08 -14.52
CA PHE A 265 3.90 3.88 -14.59
C PHE A 265 3.07 2.59 -14.60
N ASP A 266 2.13 2.45 -13.66
CA ASP A 266 1.21 1.32 -13.62
C ASP A 266 0.08 1.46 -14.66
N PRO A 267 -0.43 0.35 -15.22
CA PRO A 267 -1.48 0.35 -16.24
C PRO A 267 -2.86 0.56 -15.61
N ILE A 268 -3.07 1.77 -15.08
CA ILE A 268 -4.30 2.18 -14.41
C ILE A 268 -4.77 3.44 -15.10
N SER A 269 -5.85 3.32 -15.87
CA SER A 269 -6.43 4.47 -16.53
C SER A 269 -7.16 5.37 -15.53
N MET A 270 -7.38 6.61 -15.92
CA MET A 270 -8.27 7.51 -15.19
C MET A 270 -9.68 6.93 -15.08
N GLU A 271 -10.15 6.23 -16.12
CA GLU A 271 -11.44 5.53 -16.11
C GLU A 271 -11.49 4.41 -15.05
N ASP A 272 -10.42 3.63 -14.89
CA ASP A 272 -10.31 2.61 -13.84
C ASP A 272 -10.37 3.25 -12.45
N TYR A 273 -9.66 4.35 -12.25
CA TYR A 273 -9.67 5.08 -10.98
C TYR A 273 -11.07 5.63 -10.63
N TYR A 274 -11.77 6.24 -11.58
CA TYR A 274 -13.14 6.70 -11.33
C TYR A 274 -14.15 5.54 -11.24
N SER A 275 -13.85 4.37 -11.81
CA SER A 275 -14.64 3.16 -11.60
C SER A 275 -14.49 2.62 -10.18
N LEU A 276 -13.31 2.75 -9.56
CA LEU A 276 -13.09 2.38 -8.15
C LEU A 276 -13.92 3.24 -7.18
N GLN A 277 -14.22 4.49 -7.53
CA GLN A 277 -15.14 5.34 -6.74
C GLN A 277 -16.51 4.69 -6.56
N ALA A 278 -17.00 3.93 -7.55
CA ALA A 278 -18.28 3.25 -7.47
C ALA A 278 -18.31 2.17 -6.37
N VAL A 279 -17.18 1.56 -6.01
CA VAL A 279 -17.08 0.55 -4.95
C VAL A 279 -17.42 1.15 -3.59
N PHE A 280 -17.01 2.39 -3.35
CA PHE A 280 -17.20 3.07 -2.07
C PHE A 280 -18.34 4.08 -2.10
N ALA A 281 -19.00 4.32 -3.24
CA ALA A 281 -20.03 5.34 -3.38
C ALA A 281 -21.23 5.19 -2.43
N GLY A 282 -21.50 3.96 -1.96
CA GLY A 282 -22.59 3.66 -1.02
C GLY A 282 -22.16 3.53 0.45
N VAL A 283 -20.93 3.89 0.80
CA VAL A 283 -20.43 3.80 2.18
C VAL A 283 -20.51 5.17 2.85
N ASP A 284 -21.08 5.25 4.05
CA ASP A 284 -21.07 6.45 4.88
C ASP A 284 -20.41 6.16 6.24
N LYS A 285 -19.76 7.18 6.81
CA LYS A 285 -19.15 7.11 8.14
C LYS A 285 -20.22 7.52 9.17
N VAL A 286 -20.54 6.62 10.09
CA VAL A 286 -21.51 6.86 11.17
C VAL A 286 -21.05 6.15 12.44
N ASP A 287 -21.42 6.69 13.60
CA ASP A 287 -21.30 5.95 14.86
C ASP A 287 -22.25 4.75 14.85
N ARG A 288 -21.70 3.57 15.18
CA ARG A 288 -22.47 2.34 15.36
C ARG A 288 -22.43 1.93 16.85
N PRO A 289 -23.58 1.59 17.45
CA PRO A 289 -23.66 1.16 18.85
C PRO A 289 -22.95 -0.16 19.12
#